data_AF-A0A6G0L0A7-F1
#
_entry.id   AF-A0A6G0L0A7-F1
#
_cell.length_a   1.000
_cell.length_b   1.000
_cell.length_c   1.000
_cell.angle_alpha   90.00
_cell.angle_beta   90.00
_cell.angle_gamma   90.00
#
_symmetry.space_group_name_H-M   'P 1'
#
loop_
_entity.id
_entity.type
_entity.pdbx_description
1 polymer ?
#
loop_
_entity_poly.entity_id
_entity_poly.type
_entity_poly.pdbx_seq_one_letter_code
_entity_poly.pdbx_strand_id
1 'polypeptide(L)'
;MAQRGPSGHGEMDRRRRASSNYFELDADRRRNKSERSERLSKRLDTMDVTPATFKGSSLDDEAAVDYCCEFLKAKFGFQEGSASNQREHVLLLLANGKARCLPSDPADQHLVQLGNKLFSNYRSWCKFIHTSPVTYTGNGIPNSTGSGNLHMDVMLYFLIWGEAANVRHMPECVCYLFHQMLSMVNADPQGHEQQREGWYLDQVVRPIWREASNMKRRNALNKPLEHVKIRNYDDINEYFWKQHCLSIPVAQVGQELTQNHGKTFYEHRSLFTMVLNYYRIFQFNIMFLVLLTVLAFAVTISPDGGKSGWVQFGRIGDVVEPYTTRDLKIAVVAIPFSLSLMAFFKCVMEVCHGWHLLTSKESSATSSRSFTYGSALATRIVWNGGFAVLFGTMIYVPLNQDKDTTLLDNLYPLCGAYILPGLLVLLTQAFAPQLINGTFAAKFVREGESCYVGQDMTPPMSNQVKYIVFWILLWIVEAITSYFILVRPLMLPTLSIYAMTLDYQNSLVSFHNVGIIIALWLPVVFIFNYATQIYFTIFQALLGGFQGIL
;
A
#
# COMPACT_ATOMS: atom_id res chain seq x y z
N MET A 1 55.96 -53.49 -5.88
CA MET A 1 57.38 -53.20 -5.62
C MET A 1 57.46 -51.72 -5.24
N ALA A 2 57.91 -51.42 -4.01
CA ALA A 2 58.46 -50.13 -3.49
C ALA A 2 57.68 -48.81 -3.75
N GLN A 3 57.50 -47.85 -2.83
CA GLN A 3 58.03 -47.62 -1.48
C GLN A 3 57.17 -46.51 -0.79
N ARG A 4 57.05 -46.60 0.55
CA ARG A 4 56.44 -45.62 1.49
C ARG A 4 57.37 -44.40 1.65
N GLY A 5 56.89 -43.14 1.64
CA GLY A 5 56.46 -42.31 2.80
C GLY A 5 57.34 -41.03 2.92
N PRO A 6 57.11 -40.04 3.82
CA PRO A 6 55.95 -39.77 4.68
C PRO A 6 55.52 -38.26 4.83
N SER A 7 54.31 -38.10 5.41
CA SER A 7 53.86 -37.09 6.41
C SER A 7 53.99 -35.57 6.20
N GLY A 8 52.83 -34.90 6.20
CA GLY A 8 52.64 -33.51 6.64
C GLY A 8 51.15 -33.18 6.80
N HIS A 9 50.73 -32.85 8.02
CA HIS A 9 49.38 -32.50 8.51
C HIS A 9 48.53 -31.64 7.54
N GLY A 10 47.21 -31.88 7.41
CA GLY A 10 46.15 -31.24 8.22
C GLY A 10 46.15 -29.71 8.00
N GLU A 11 45.11 -29.01 7.54
CA GLU A 11 43.69 -29.15 7.81
C GLU A 11 42.94 -28.00 7.10
N MET A 12 41.72 -28.28 6.64
CA MET A 12 40.57 -27.38 6.38
C MET A 12 40.65 -26.19 5.38
N ASP A 13 40.19 -26.49 4.16
CA ASP A 13 38.97 -25.94 3.55
C ASP A 13 38.71 -24.42 3.69
N ARG A 14 39.44 -23.63 2.89
CA ARG A 14 39.09 -22.23 2.58
C ARG A 14 37.78 -22.21 1.78
N ARG A 15 36.68 -21.82 2.45
CA ARG A 15 35.46 -21.35 1.80
C ARG A 15 35.81 -20.32 0.71
N ARG A 16 35.44 -20.64 -0.53
CA ARG A 16 35.48 -19.75 -1.69
C ARG A 16 34.88 -18.38 -1.32
N ARG A 17 35.73 -17.36 -1.14
CA ARG A 17 35.31 -15.96 -1.25
C ARG A 17 34.82 -15.78 -2.69
N ALA A 18 33.66 -15.16 -2.85
CA ALA A 18 33.16 -14.74 -4.16
C ALA A 18 34.26 -13.96 -4.89
N SER A 19 34.59 -14.41 -6.09
CA SER A 19 35.59 -13.81 -6.96
C SER A 19 35.22 -12.36 -7.28
N SER A 20 36.00 -11.42 -6.72
CA SER A 20 36.58 -10.25 -7.38
C SER A 20 35.93 -9.87 -8.73
N ASN A 21 34.73 -9.26 -8.71
CA ASN A 21 34.17 -8.58 -9.89
C ASN A 21 33.13 -7.50 -9.52
N TYR A 22 33.12 -7.01 -8.28
CA TYR A 22 32.40 -5.81 -7.89
C TYR A 22 33.42 -4.76 -7.46
N PHE A 23 33.68 -3.81 -8.36
CA PHE A 23 34.28 -2.50 -8.09
C PHE A 23 35.53 -2.47 -7.22
N GLU A 24 36.70 -2.75 -7.80
CA GLU A 24 37.88 -1.96 -7.43
C GLU A 24 37.71 -0.57 -8.03
N LEU A 25 36.89 0.27 -7.40
CA LEU A 25 36.83 1.69 -7.72
C LEU A 25 38.21 2.28 -7.47
N ASP A 26 38.71 3.09 -8.41
CA ASP A 26 39.93 3.89 -8.24
C ASP A 26 39.86 4.76 -6.95
N ALA A 27 38.65 5.01 -6.45
CA ALA A 27 38.37 5.63 -5.16
C ALA A 27 38.90 4.82 -3.96
N ASP A 28 38.78 3.48 -3.95
CA ASP A 28 39.25 2.62 -2.85
C ASP A 28 40.78 2.51 -2.84
N ARG A 29 41.44 2.49 -4.01
CA ARG A 29 42.90 2.56 -4.09
C ARG A 29 43.45 3.91 -3.63
N ARG A 30 42.73 5.01 -3.90
CA ARG A 30 43.09 6.34 -3.40
C ARG A 30 42.83 6.49 -1.90
N ARG A 31 41.82 5.82 -1.34
CA ARG A 31 41.53 5.79 0.10
C ARG A 31 42.61 5.04 0.89
N ASN A 32 43.05 3.88 0.41
CA ASN A 32 44.08 3.07 1.09
C ASN A 32 45.52 3.57 0.91
N LYS A 33 45.81 4.41 -0.10
CA LYS A 33 47.13 5.06 -0.28
C LYS A 33 47.26 6.41 0.42
N SER A 34 46.16 6.92 0.97
CA SER A 34 46.14 8.19 1.70
C SER A 34 46.65 7.98 3.12
N GLU A 35 47.96 7.83 3.29
CA GLU A 35 48.63 8.21 4.55
C GLU A 35 48.58 9.73 4.67
N ARG A 36 47.39 10.28 4.92
CA ARG A 36 47.23 11.66 5.33
C ARG A 36 45.82 11.89 5.86
N SER A 37 45.76 12.38 7.09
CA SER A 37 44.68 13.14 7.68
C SER A 37 44.36 14.40 6.84
N GLU A 38 43.93 14.24 5.59
CA GLU A 38 43.21 15.30 4.88
C GLU A 38 41.72 15.12 5.18
N ARG A 39 41.28 15.77 6.25
CA ARG A 39 39.88 15.85 6.68
C ARG A 39 39.01 16.30 5.51
N LEU A 40 37.83 15.70 5.39
CA LEU A 40 36.77 16.04 4.43
C LEU A 40 36.50 17.56 4.36
N SER A 41 36.73 18.28 5.46
CA SER A 41 36.69 19.74 5.55
C SER A 41 37.48 20.46 4.45
N LYS A 42 38.67 19.98 4.09
CA LYS A 42 39.48 20.56 3.00
C LYS A 42 38.83 20.40 1.62
N ARG A 43 38.03 19.35 1.41
CA ARG A 43 37.31 19.11 0.15
C ARG A 43 35.98 19.86 0.11
N LEU A 44 35.31 19.99 1.25
CA LEU A 44 34.12 20.82 1.40
C LEU A 44 34.44 22.30 1.17
N ASP A 45 35.57 22.80 1.66
CA ASP A 45 36.07 24.17 1.39
C ASP A 45 36.23 24.45 -0.12
N THR A 46 36.62 23.45 -0.92
CA THR A 46 36.72 23.60 -2.38
C THR A 46 35.39 23.53 -3.13
N MET A 47 34.33 23.04 -2.46
CA MET A 47 32.96 22.99 -2.97
C MET A 47 32.06 24.09 -2.37
N ASP A 48 32.62 24.93 -1.50
CA ASP A 48 31.90 25.97 -0.80
C ASP A 48 31.66 27.17 -1.74
N VAL A 49 30.44 27.26 -2.28
CA VAL A 49 29.98 28.37 -3.13
C VAL A 49 29.25 29.44 -2.28
N THR A 50 29.34 29.36 -0.94
CA THR A 50 28.67 30.34 -0.09
C THR A 50 29.39 31.70 -0.12
N PRO A 51 28.65 32.81 -0.25
CA PRO A 51 29.25 34.15 -0.27
C PRO A 51 29.97 34.43 1.04
N ALA A 52 31.09 35.15 0.96
CA ALA A 52 32.06 35.36 2.04
C ALA A 52 31.50 35.93 3.37
N THR A 53 30.25 36.40 3.39
CA THR A 53 29.51 36.81 4.58
C THR A 53 29.06 35.65 5.47
N PHE A 54 29.07 34.40 4.97
CA PHE A 54 28.75 33.16 5.71
C PHE A 54 29.96 32.52 6.43
N LYS A 55 31.12 33.20 6.47
CA LYS A 55 32.40 32.69 7.01
C LYS A 55 32.45 32.40 8.52
N GLY A 56 31.34 32.53 9.24
CA GLY A 56 31.21 31.97 10.59
C GLY A 56 30.31 30.74 10.52
N SER A 57 30.77 29.58 11.02
CA SER A 57 29.99 28.36 11.36
C SER A 57 30.01 27.12 10.44
N SER A 58 30.90 26.93 9.45
CA SER A 58 31.04 25.60 8.81
C SER A 58 31.69 24.54 9.73
N LEU A 59 32.41 24.98 10.76
CA LEU A 59 33.20 24.16 11.69
C LEU A 59 32.42 23.64 12.91
N ASP A 60 31.21 24.13 13.16
CA ASP A 60 30.45 23.80 14.37
C ASP A 60 29.79 22.43 14.30
N ASP A 61 29.15 22.12 13.16
CA ASP A 61 28.48 20.83 12.94
C ASP A 61 29.49 19.67 12.85
N GLU A 62 30.69 19.90 12.30
CA GLU A 62 31.72 18.86 12.16
C GLU A 62 32.20 18.36 13.52
N ALA A 63 32.53 19.26 14.45
CA ALA A 63 32.97 18.88 15.79
C ALA A 63 31.87 18.14 16.57
N ALA A 64 30.61 18.58 16.44
CA ALA A 64 29.47 17.93 17.07
C ALA A 64 29.23 16.52 16.52
N VAL A 65 29.21 16.36 15.19
CA VAL A 65 29.00 15.08 14.51
C VAL A 65 30.15 14.12 14.78
N ASP A 66 31.40 14.59 14.80
CA ASP A 66 32.58 13.78 15.10
C ASP A 66 32.51 13.22 16.51
N TYR A 67 32.21 14.08 17.48
CA TYR A 67 32.02 13.67 18.86
C TYR A 67 30.89 12.63 19.00
N CYS A 68 29.72 12.91 18.43
CA CYS A 68 28.58 11.98 18.49
C CYS A 68 28.90 10.65 17.82
N CYS A 69 29.56 10.67 16.67
CA CYS A 69 29.91 9.46 15.93
C CYS A 69 30.88 8.58 16.73
N GLU A 70 31.97 9.14 17.25
CA GLU A 70 32.95 8.39 18.04
C GLU A 70 32.35 7.86 19.34
N PHE A 71 31.56 8.68 20.04
CA PHE A 71 30.84 8.25 21.24
C PHE A 71 29.91 7.06 20.96
N LEU A 72 29.06 7.17 19.95
CA LEU A 72 28.09 6.12 19.60
C LEU A 72 28.77 4.87 19.05
N LYS A 73 29.86 5.03 18.28
CA LYS A 73 30.69 3.93 17.79
C LYS A 73 31.28 3.14 18.96
N ALA A 74 31.87 3.82 19.94
CA ALA A 74 32.42 3.16 21.13
C ALA A 74 31.32 2.49 21.98
N LYS A 75 30.19 3.17 22.18
CA LYS A 75 29.10 2.67 23.02
C LYS A 75 28.42 1.42 22.46
N PHE A 76 28.18 1.36 21.15
CA PHE A 76 27.42 0.26 20.52
C PHE A 76 28.26 -0.65 19.63
N GLY A 77 29.53 -0.34 19.42
CA GLY A 77 30.42 -1.16 18.61
C GLY A 77 30.01 -1.21 17.13
N PHE A 78 29.61 -0.08 16.55
CA PHE A 78 29.40 0.03 15.10
C PHE A 78 30.73 -0.23 14.35
N GLN A 79 30.65 -0.77 13.13
CA GLN A 79 31.79 -1.03 12.27
C GLN A 79 32.44 0.28 11.81
N GLU A 80 33.77 0.35 11.84
CA GLU A 80 34.54 1.58 11.57
C GLU A 80 34.19 2.18 10.21
N GLY A 81 34.15 1.34 9.18
CA GLY A 81 33.85 1.76 7.82
C GLY A 81 32.41 2.23 7.65
N SER A 82 31.45 1.63 8.37
CA SER A 82 30.05 2.05 8.33
C SER A 82 29.86 3.39 9.02
N ALA A 83 30.42 3.53 10.23
CA ALA A 83 30.38 4.77 11.01
C ALA A 83 31.02 5.94 10.25
N SER A 84 32.21 5.72 9.67
CA SER A 84 32.90 6.71 8.84
C SER A 84 32.05 7.17 7.65
N ASN A 85 31.39 6.23 6.95
CA ASN A 85 30.54 6.58 5.81
C ASN A 85 29.29 7.36 6.24
N GLN A 86 28.65 6.97 7.35
CA GLN A 86 27.46 7.68 7.85
C GLN A 86 27.80 9.06 8.40
N ARG A 87 28.96 9.21 9.05
CA ARG A 87 29.51 10.51 9.46
C ARG A 87 29.62 11.46 8.26
N GLU A 88 30.30 11.05 7.20
CA GLU A 88 30.44 11.87 5.99
C GLU A 88 29.07 12.20 5.36
N HIS A 89 28.17 11.23 5.34
CA HIS A 89 26.81 11.41 4.83
C HIS A 89 26.01 12.45 5.63
N VAL A 90 26.05 12.40 6.96
CA VAL A 90 25.38 13.38 7.83
C VAL A 90 25.96 14.78 7.61
N LEU A 91 27.28 14.93 7.54
CA LEU A 91 27.91 16.22 7.27
C LEU A 91 27.47 16.81 5.93
N LEU A 92 27.37 15.99 4.88
CA LEU A 92 26.88 16.43 3.57
C LEU A 92 25.41 16.86 3.61
N LEU A 93 24.56 16.14 4.35
CA LEU A 93 23.15 16.52 4.52
C LEU A 93 23.00 17.84 5.26
N LEU A 94 23.77 18.04 6.33
CA LEU A 94 23.77 19.29 7.10
C LEU A 94 24.30 20.46 6.27
N ALA A 95 25.41 20.28 5.56
CA ALA A 95 25.95 21.29 4.65
C ALA A 95 24.94 21.67 3.55
N ASN A 96 24.25 20.68 2.97
CA ASN A 96 23.22 20.93 1.96
C ASN A 96 22.01 21.68 2.54
N GLY A 97 21.58 21.33 3.74
CA GLY A 97 20.51 22.05 4.45
C GLY A 97 20.91 23.49 4.74
N LYS A 98 22.11 23.70 5.25
CA LYS A 98 22.67 25.02 5.58
C LYS A 98 22.78 25.93 4.36
N ALA A 99 23.18 25.39 3.21
CA ALA A 99 23.25 26.14 1.95
C ALA A 99 21.88 26.66 1.46
N ARG A 100 20.77 26.15 2.01
CA ARG A 100 19.40 26.58 1.70
C ARG A 100 18.81 27.54 2.73
N CYS A 101 19.52 27.78 3.84
CA CYS A 101 19.07 28.70 4.89
C CYS A 101 19.36 30.15 4.50
N LEU A 102 18.46 31.05 4.90
CA LEU A 102 18.62 32.49 4.73
C LEU A 102 19.49 33.06 5.87
N PRO A 103 20.17 34.20 5.67
CA PRO A 103 20.93 34.86 6.74
C PRO A 103 20.09 35.27 7.96
N SER A 104 18.77 35.38 7.78
CA SER A 104 17.80 35.70 8.85
C SER A 104 17.35 34.48 9.66
N ASP A 105 17.65 33.26 9.20
CA ASP A 105 17.23 32.03 9.87
C ASP A 105 18.08 31.76 11.12
N PRO A 106 17.53 31.06 12.13
CA PRO A 106 18.31 30.57 13.27
C PRO A 106 19.49 29.71 12.82
N ALA A 107 20.61 29.77 13.55
CA ALA A 107 21.84 29.05 13.21
C ALA A 107 21.68 27.52 13.16
N ASP A 108 20.68 26.97 13.84
CA ASP A 108 20.34 25.54 13.94
C ASP A 108 19.14 25.12 13.06
N GLN A 109 18.64 26.03 12.22
CA GLN A 109 17.46 25.80 11.39
C GLN A 109 17.61 24.58 10.46
N HIS A 110 18.78 24.38 9.85
CA HIS A 110 19.05 23.23 8.96
C HIS A 110 18.98 21.90 9.72
N LEU A 111 19.50 21.86 10.95
CA LEU A 111 19.47 20.68 11.82
C LEU A 111 18.03 20.36 12.27
N VAL A 112 17.27 21.38 12.69
CA VAL A 112 15.86 21.21 13.09
C VAL A 112 14.99 20.75 11.91
N GLN A 113 15.21 21.31 10.71
CA GLN A 113 14.51 20.87 9.50
C GLN A 113 14.82 19.40 9.15
N LEU A 114 16.10 19.02 9.22
CA LEU A 114 16.52 17.64 8.98
C LEU A 114 15.89 16.69 10.01
N GLY A 115 16.01 17.00 11.31
CA GLY A 115 15.44 16.21 12.39
C GLY A 115 13.92 16.10 12.28
N ASN A 116 13.22 17.19 11.95
CA ASN A 116 11.78 17.17 11.77
C ASN A 116 11.33 16.24 10.64
N LYS A 117 12.09 16.18 9.55
CA LYS A 117 11.82 15.25 8.46
C LYS A 117 12.17 13.82 8.86
N LEU A 118 13.36 13.61 9.40
CA LEU A 118 13.91 12.29 9.74
C LEU A 118 13.06 11.56 10.79
N PHE A 119 12.66 12.26 11.85
CA PHE A 119 11.94 11.69 12.98
C PHE A 119 10.42 11.78 12.88
N SER A 120 9.89 12.20 11.72
CA SER A 120 8.44 12.23 11.48
C SER A 120 7.79 10.86 11.68
N ASN A 121 8.32 9.83 11.02
CA ASN A 121 7.85 8.45 11.15
C ASN A 121 8.02 7.91 12.58
N TYR A 122 9.14 8.23 13.24
CA TYR A 122 9.40 7.81 14.62
C TYR A 122 8.39 8.40 15.60
N ARG A 123 8.06 9.70 15.49
CA ARG A 123 7.05 10.35 16.32
C ARG A 123 5.65 9.78 16.08
N SER A 124 5.31 9.48 14.82
CA SER A 124 4.06 8.79 14.47
C SER A 124 3.98 7.39 15.08
N TRP A 125 5.08 6.62 15.01
CA TRP A 125 5.17 5.30 15.63
C TRP A 125 5.02 5.37 17.15
N CYS A 126 5.70 6.32 17.81
CA CYS A 126 5.57 6.54 19.25
C CYS A 126 4.13 6.83 19.65
N LYS A 127 3.46 7.73 18.91
CA LYS A 127 2.04 8.04 19.11
C LYS A 127 1.15 6.80 18.93
N PHE A 128 1.44 5.98 17.93
CA PHE A 128 0.68 4.77 17.62
C PHE A 128 0.77 3.71 18.72
N ILE A 129 1.96 3.46 19.28
CA ILE A 129 2.14 2.54 20.41
C ILE A 129 1.93 3.21 21.78
N HIS A 130 1.44 4.46 21.81
CA HIS A 130 1.19 5.23 23.03
C HIS A 130 2.41 5.39 23.95
N THR A 131 3.58 5.73 23.40
CA THR A 131 4.79 6.09 24.15
C THR A 131 5.24 7.52 23.82
N SER A 132 5.98 8.14 24.74
CA SER A 132 6.60 9.45 24.52
C SER A 132 7.87 9.31 23.69
N PRO A 133 8.11 10.17 22.68
CA PRO A 133 9.38 10.18 21.97
C PRO A 133 10.54 10.46 22.91
N VAL A 134 11.60 9.66 22.81
CA VAL A 134 12.89 9.91 23.47
C VAL A 134 13.74 10.83 22.60
N THR A 135 14.41 11.79 23.24
CA THR A 135 15.43 12.68 22.67
C THR A 135 16.67 12.65 23.55
N TYR A 136 17.85 12.94 23.02
CA TYR A 136 19.06 13.04 23.83
C TYR A 136 18.96 14.16 24.89
N THR A 137 19.30 13.84 26.14
CA THR A 137 19.26 14.78 27.28
C THR A 137 20.63 15.06 27.90
N GLY A 138 21.69 14.45 27.38
CA GLY A 138 23.04 14.68 27.89
C GLY A 138 23.60 16.04 27.47
N ASN A 139 24.69 16.43 28.12
CA ASN A 139 25.42 17.68 27.87
C ASN A 139 26.84 17.35 27.39
N GLY A 140 27.50 18.31 26.74
CA GLY A 140 28.91 18.17 26.35
C GLY A 140 29.16 17.91 24.87
N ILE A 141 28.14 18.03 24.01
CA ILE A 141 28.33 18.08 22.56
C ILE A 141 29.07 19.39 22.22
N PRO A 142 30.24 19.33 21.55
CA PRO A 142 30.97 20.54 21.15
C PRO A 142 30.11 21.46 20.30
N ASN A 143 30.19 22.77 20.53
CA ASN A 143 29.52 23.81 19.75
C ASN A 143 27.98 23.65 19.66
N SER A 144 27.36 22.98 20.64
CA SER A 144 25.91 22.76 20.67
C SER A 144 25.15 24.08 20.90
N THR A 145 24.29 24.45 19.96
CA THR A 145 23.23 25.46 20.15
C THR A 145 22.11 24.90 21.05
N GLY A 146 21.03 25.67 21.27
CA GLY A 146 19.85 25.20 22.01
C GLY A 146 19.22 23.90 21.47
N SER A 147 19.47 23.57 20.19
CA SER A 147 19.03 22.32 19.54
C SER A 147 20.15 21.31 19.29
N GLY A 148 21.37 21.54 19.83
CA GLY A 148 22.54 20.72 19.52
C GLY A 148 22.46 19.26 19.96
N ASN A 149 21.52 18.92 20.86
CA ASN A 149 21.21 17.53 21.22
C ASN A 149 20.70 16.72 20.02
N LEU A 150 20.14 17.37 18.99
CA LEU A 150 19.70 16.70 17.77
C LEU A 150 20.86 16.09 16.97
N HIS A 151 22.11 16.54 17.13
CA HIS A 151 23.24 15.90 16.46
C HIS A 151 23.40 14.45 16.91
N MET A 152 23.20 14.18 18.21
CA MET A 152 23.27 12.82 18.76
C MET A 152 22.14 11.95 18.18
N ASP A 153 20.92 12.48 18.20
CA ASP A 153 19.74 11.77 17.67
C ASP A 153 19.92 11.45 16.17
N VAL A 154 20.32 12.44 15.36
CA VAL A 154 20.55 12.27 13.92
C VAL A 154 21.66 11.26 13.66
N MET A 155 22.78 11.36 14.38
CA MET A 155 23.90 10.45 14.19
C MET A 155 23.52 9.01 14.57
N LEU A 156 22.85 8.80 15.70
CA LEU A 156 22.40 7.47 16.11
C LEU A 156 21.46 6.85 15.08
N TYR A 157 20.50 7.62 14.56
CA TYR A 157 19.59 7.12 13.53
C TYR A 157 20.34 6.65 12.28
N PHE A 158 21.29 7.43 11.78
CA PHE A 158 22.06 7.07 10.59
C PHE A 158 23.03 5.91 10.82
N LEU A 159 23.61 5.77 12.02
CA LEU A 159 24.43 4.61 12.36
C LEU A 159 23.60 3.31 12.40
N ILE A 160 22.41 3.35 13.03
CA ILE A 160 21.43 2.25 12.99
C ILE A 160 21.08 1.92 11.54
N TRP A 161 20.72 2.93 10.74
CA TRP A 161 20.35 2.76 9.34
C TRP A 161 21.50 2.19 8.49
N GLY A 162 22.73 2.63 8.73
CA GLY A 162 23.93 2.21 8.01
C GLY A 162 24.21 0.72 8.12
N GLU A 163 23.91 0.11 9.28
CA GLU A 163 24.14 -1.31 9.53
C GLU A 163 22.88 -2.18 9.51
N ALA A 164 21.69 -1.60 9.37
CA ALA A 164 20.43 -2.35 9.33
C ALA A 164 20.34 -3.35 8.14
N ALA A 165 21.07 -3.13 7.05
CA ALA A 165 20.99 -3.93 5.83
C ALA A 165 19.51 -4.15 5.40
N ASN A 166 19.03 -5.39 5.33
CA ASN A 166 17.64 -5.67 4.96
C ASN A 166 16.62 -5.36 6.07
N VAL A 167 17.06 -5.19 7.32
CA VAL A 167 16.19 -4.76 8.44
C VAL A 167 15.63 -3.35 8.20
N ARG A 168 16.26 -2.55 7.33
CA ARG A 168 15.74 -1.24 6.91
C ARG A 168 14.36 -1.28 6.27
N HIS A 169 13.94 -2.45 5.79
CA HIS A 169 12.61 -2.68 5.23
C HIS A 169 11.54 -2.93 6.31
N MET A 170 11.91 -2.88 7.58
CA MET A 170 11.02 -2.98 8.74
C MET A 170 11.10 -1.65 9.53
N PRO A 171 10.37 -0.60 9.10
CA PRO A 171 10.53 0.74 9.66
C PRO A 171 10.24 0.82 11.16
N GLU A 172 9.30 0.03 11.67
CA GLU A 172 8.88 -0.01 13.07
C GLU A 172 9.94 -0.74 13.91
N CYS A 173 10.59 -1.75 13.35
CA CYS A 173 11.81 -2.32 13.93
C CYS A 173 12.92 -1.26 14.08
N VAL A 174 13.14 -0.43 13.05
CA VAL A 174 14.14 0.66 13.11
C VAL A 174 13.74 1.72 14.15
N CYS A 175 12.46 2.07 14.25
CA CYS A 175 11.95 2.99 15.27
C CYS A 175 12.16 2.44 16.69
N TYR A 176 11.90 1.15 16.90
CA TYR A 176 12.18 0.46 18.16
C TYR A 176 13.68 0.48 18.51
N LEU A 177 14.55 0.15 17.55
CA LEU A 177 16.00 0.16 17.75
C LEU A 177 16.48 1.56 18.14
N PHE A 178 16.02 2.59 17.43
CA PHE A 178 16.33 3.98 17.75
C PHE A 178 15.86 4.37 19.15
N HIS A 179 14.61 4.06 19.51
CA HIS A 179 14.02 4.38 20.80
C HIS A 179 14.81 3.77 21.97
N GLN A 180 15.13 2.49 21.88
CA GLN A 180 15.83 1.77 22.94
C GLN A 180 17.29 2.18 23.04
N MET A 181 17.99 2.29 21.91
CA MET A 181 19.40 2.68 21.91
C MET A 181 19.57 4.12 22.40
N LEU A 182 18.67 5.03 22.05
CA LEU A 182 18.73 6.40 22.58
C LEU A 182 18.44 6.44 24.09
N SER A 183 17.53 5.59 24.57
CA SER A 183 17.30 5.41 26.01
C SER A 183 18.56 4.90 26.73
N MET A 184 19.32 3.98 26.11
CA MET A 184 20.62 3.51 26.64
C MET A 184 21.69 4.61 26.65
N VAL A 185 21.69 5.49 25.64
CA VAL A 185 22.56 6.68 25.62
C VAL A 185 22.22 7.62 26.78
N ASN A 186 20.94 7.89 27.01
CA ASN A 186 20.52 8.75 28.11
C ASN A 186 20.77 8.13 29.50
N ALA A 187 20.74 6.80 29.61
CA ALA A 187 21.05 6.08 30.85
C ALA A 187 22.56 6.09 31.20
N ASP A 188 23.43 6.13 30.20
CA ASP A 188 24.88 6.26 30.38
C ASP A 188 25.43 7.30 29.38
N PRO A 189 25.26 8.61 29.70
CA PRO A 189 25.67 9.71 28.83
C PRO A 189 27.18 9.94 28.84
N GLN A 190 27.90 9.37 29.81
CA GLN A 190 29.36 9.45 29.89
C GLN A 190 30.05 8.32 29.11
N GLY A 191 29.30 7.30 28.65
CA GLY A 191 29.82 6.23 27.79
C GLY A 191 30.77 5.29 28.54
N HIS A 192 30.45 4.96 29.79
CA HIS A 192 31.21 3.99 30.57
C HIS A 192 31.12 2.58 29.97
N GLU A 193 29.96 2.23 29.44
CA GLU A 193 29.75 0.96 28.76
C GLU A 193 30.13 1.08 27.29
N GLN A 194 31.24 0.43 26.93
CA GLN A 194 31.73 0.37 25.56
C GLN A 194 31.66 -1.06 25.04
N GLN A 195 31.40 -1.18 23.74
CA GLN A 195 31.29 -2.45 23.05
C GLN A 195 32.37 -2.58 21.99
N ARG A 196 32.80 -3.82 21.75
CA ARG A 196 33.76 -4.12 20.68
C ARG A 196 33.17 -3.80 19.31
N GLU A 197 34.03 -3.45 18.35
CA GLU A 197 33.62 -3.27 16.96
C GLU A 197 32.85 -4.51 16.43
N GLY A 198 31.74 -4.27 15.74
CA GLY A 198 30.84 -5.29 15.21
C GLY A 198 29.81 -5.83 16.21
N TRP A 199 29.78 -5.35 17.45
CA TRP A 199 28.81 -5.82 18.45
C TRP A 199 27.37 -5.59 18.01
N TYR A 200 27.05 -4.39 17.50
CA TYR A 200 25.70 -4.07 17.01
C TYR A 200 25.24 -5.03 15.90
N LEU A 201 26.11 -5.27 14.92
CA LEU A 201 25.84 -6.23 13.85
C LEU A 201 25.62 -7.65 14.40
N ASP A 202 26.49 -8.12 15.28
CA ASP A 202 26.48 -9.51 15.77
C ASP A 202 25.33 -9.81 16.74
N GLN A 203 25.03 -8.89 17.65
CA GLN A 203 24.07 -9.09 18.74
C GLN A 203 22.67 -8.57 18.42
N VAL A 204 22.54 -7.59 17.51
CA VAL A 204 21.25 -6.94 17.23
C VAL A 204 20.77 -7.28 15.83
N VAL A 205 21.51 -6.88 14.80
CA VAL A 205 21.04 -7.00 13.40
C VAL A 205 21.03 -8.45 12.94
N ARG A 206 22.09 -9.23 13.19
CA ARG A 206 22.18 -10.63 12.74
C ARG A 206 21.08 -11.52 13.30
N PRO A 207 20.73 -11.47 14.60
CA PRO A 207 19.62 -12.26 15.14
C PRO A 207 18.27 -11.92 14.50
N ILE A 208 17.94 -10.63 14.34
CA ILE A 208 16.72 -10.20 13.63
C ILE A 208 16.73 -10.68 12.18
N TRP A 209 17.86 -10.53 11.50
CA TRP A 209 18.03 -10.98 10.12
C TRP A 209 17.91 -12.49 9.96
N ARG A 210 18.39 -13.30 10.91
CA ARG A 210 18.23 -14.77 10.87
C ARG A 210 16.77 -15.15 10.78
N GLU A 211 15.92 -14.50 11.58
CA GLU A 211 14.49 -14.75 11.54
C GLU A 211 13.85 -14.33 10.22
N ALA A 212 14.22 -13.16 9.70
CA ALA A 212 13.74 -12.73 8.39
C ALA A 212 14.22 -13.66 7.26
N SER A 213 15.48 -14.12 7.32
CA SER A 213 16.08 -14.97 6.29
C SER A 213 15.41 -16.34 6.13
N ASN A 214 14.58 -16.75 7.09
CA ASN A 214 13.79 -17.98 7.00
C ASN A 214 12.86 -18.01 5.78
N MET A 215 12.50 -16.86 5.19
CA MET A 215 11.80 -16.78 3.90
C MET A 215 12.51 -17.46 2.73
N LYS A 216 13.83 -17.67 2.83
CA LYS A 216 14.62 -18.36 1.80
C LYS A 216 14.56 -19.89 1.93
N ARG A 217 13.96 -20.43 2.99
CA ARG A 217 13.84 -21.88 3.20
C ARG A 217 13.01 -22.50 2.08
N ARG A 218 13.45 -23.67 1.65
CA ARG A 218 12.83 -24.46 0.58
C ARG A 218 12.33 -25.78 1.14
N ASN A 219 11.31 -26.33 0.51
CA ASN A 219 10.79 -27.65 0.85
C ASN A 219 11.72 -28.77 0.32
N ALA A 220 11.37 -30.03 0.62
CA ALA A 220 12.13 -31.21 0.17
C ALA A 220 12.26 -31.31 -1.37
N LEU A 221 11.35 -30.68 -2.13
CA LEU A 221 11.37 -30.62 -3.59
C LEU A 221 12.13 -29.39 -4.12
N ASN A 222 12.89 -28.71 -3.27
CA ASN A 222 13.64 -27.49 -3.59
C ASN A 222 12.77 -26.33 -4.14
N LYS A 223 11.46 -26.35 -3.87
CA LYS A 223 10.54 -25.26 -4.17
C LYS A 223 10.46 -24.30 -2.98
N PRO A 224 10.21 -23.01 -3.20
CA PRO A 224 9.89 -22.09 -2.11
C PRO A 224 8.74 -22.64 -1.27
N LEU A 225 8.84 -22.50 0.05
CA LEU A 225 7.72 -22.81 0.94
C LEU A 225 6.57 -21.82 0.68
N GLU A 226 5.34 -22.26 0.95
CA GLU A 226 4.17 -21.39 0.86
C GLU A 226 4.30 -20.23 1.86
N HIS A 227 3.87 -19.02 1.49
CA HIS A 227 3.93 -17.83 2.34
C HIS A 227 3.19 -18.01 3.68
N VAL A 228 2.21 -18.92 3.73
CA VAL A 228 1.49 -19.33 4.95
C VAL A 228 2.41 -20.05 5.95
N LYS A 229 3.44 -20.73 5.48
CA LYS A 229 4.35 -21.57 6.30
C LYS A 229 5.66 -20.87 6.65
N ILE A 230 5.84 -19.63 6.23
CA ILE A 230 7.07 -18.86 6.50
C ILE A 230 6.72 -17.47 7.01
N ARG A 231 7.52 -16.96 7.95
CA ARG A 231 7.44 -15.56 8.37
C ARG A 231 8.18 -14.66 7.38
N ASN A 232 7.54 -13.57 6.95
CA ASN A 232 8.13 -12.53 6.11
C ASN A 232 8.57 -11.31 6.96
N TYR A 233 9.08 -10.26 6.31
CA TYR A 233 9.47 -9.03 7.01
C TYR A 233 8.27 -8.34 7.67
N ASP A 234 7.07 -8.42 7.07
CA ASP A 234 5.86 -7.80 7.62
C ASP A 234 5.43 -8.49 8.92
N ASP A 235 5.50 -9.82 8.97
CA ASP A 235 5.27 -10.61 10.17
C ASP A 235 6.16 -10.10 11.31
N ILE A 236 7.47 -9.97 11.05
CA ILE A 236 8.44 -9.50 12.05
C ILE A 236 8.20 -8.04 12.42
N ASN A 237 7.86 -7.19 11.45
CA ASN A 237 7.65 -5.77 11.66
C ASN A 237 6.40 -5.49 12.53
N GLU A 238 5.34 -6.29 12.39
CA GLU A 238 4.12 -6.20 13.21
C GLU A 238 4.39 -6.49 14.71
N TYR A 239 5.47 -7.18 15.06
CA TYR A 239 5.87 -7.33 16.46
C TYR A 239 6.07 -5.97 17.15
N PHE A 240 6.62 -5.00 16.41
CA PHE A 240 6.93 -3.66 16.91
C PHE A 240 5.72 -2.70 16.91
N TRP A 241 4.53 -3.22 16.64
CA TRP A 241 3.27 -2.47 16.76
C TRP A 241 2.68 -2.52 18.18
N LYS A 242 3.31 -3.27 19.09
CA LYS A 242 2.82 -3.50 20.44
C LYS A 242 3.76 -2.88 21.48
N GLN A 243 3.20 -2.28 22.53
CA GLN A 243 3.98 -1.73 23.64
C GLN A 243 4.94 -2.73 24.29
N HIS A 244 4.59 -4.02 24.30
CA HIS A 244 5.44 -5.08 24.85
C HIS A 244 6.86 -5.07 24.26
N CYS A 245 7.05 -4.66 23.00
CA CYS A 245 8.39 -4.62 22.41
C CYS A 245 9.35 -3.72 23.22
N LEU A 246 8.86 -2.65 23.85
CA LEU A 246 9.65 -1.72 24.67
C LEU A 246 10.20 -2.36 25.96
N SER A 247 9.62 -3.46 26.43
CA SER A 247 10.14 -4.19 27.60
C SER A 247 11.36 -5.05 27.30
N ILE A 248 11.65 -5.27 26.01
CA ILE A 248 12.70 -6.18 25.56
C ILE A 248 14.00 -5.41 25.30
N PRO A 249 15.14 -5.87 25.87
CA PRO A 249 16.45 -5.32 25.55
C PRO A 249 16.86 -5.56 24.09
N VAL A 250 17.57 -4.59 23.51
CA VAL A 250 17.97 -4.60 22.08
C VAL A 250 18.79 -5.84 21.69
N ALA A 251 19.65 -6.34 22.59
CA ALA A 251 20.44 -7.56 22.33
C ALA A 251 19.62 -8.87 22.38
N GLN A 252 18.44 -8.85 22.99
CA GLN A 252 17.58 -10.04 23.18
C GLN A 252 16.44 -10.11 22.16
N VAL A 253 16.15 -9.03 21.45
CA VAL A 253 15.01 -8.92 20.51
C VAL A 253 14.97 -10.05 19.47
N GLY A 254 16.12 -10.48 18.94
CA GLY A 254 16.15 -11.59 17.97
C GLY A 254 15.76 -12.94 18.57
N GLN A 255 16.11 -13.19 19.84
CA GLN A 255 15.72 -14.41 20.56
C GLN A 255 14.23 -14.40 20.87
N GLU A 256 13.71 -13.25 21.32
CA GLU A 256 12.28 -13.04 21.56
C GLU A 256 11.43 -13.24 20.31
N LEU A 257 11.87 -12.67 19.18
CA LEU A 257 11.24 -12.91 17.88
C LEU A 257 11.24 -14.39 17.50
N THR A 258 12.22 -15.18 17.95
CA THR A 258 12.29 -16.62 17.64
C THR A 258 11.34 -17.43 18.53
N GLN A 259 11.25 -17.09 19.81
CA GLN A 259 10.55 -17.90 20.82
C GLN A 259 9.06 -17.54 20.94
N ASN A 260 8.75 -16.24 20.93
CA ASN A 260 7.45 -15.72 21.38
C ASN A 260 6.62 -15.06 20.28
N HIS A 261 7.20 -14.80 19.11
CA HIS A 261 6.47 -14.17 18.01
C HIS A 261 5.96 -15.17 16.98
N GLY A 262 4.64 -15.31 16.88
CA GLY A 262 3.98 -16.15 15.87
C GLY A 262 3.96 -15.51 14.48
N LYS A 263 3.40 -16.24 13.51
CA LYS A 263 3.08 -15.68 12.20
C LYS A 263 1.80 -14.83 12.30
N THR A 264 1.84 -13.60 11.81
CA THR A 264 0.72 -12.65 11.91
C THR A 264 0.06 -12.39 10.55
N PHE A 265 0.85 -12.36 9.47
CA PHE A 265 0.45 -12.09 8.10
C PHE A 265 0.27 -13.37 7.27
N TYR A 266 -0.96 -13.73 6.95
CA TYR A 266 -1.29 -14.92 6.17
C TYR A 266 -1.63 -14.55 4.73
N GLU A 267 -0.68 -14.71 3.81
CA GLU A 267 -0.92 -14.52 2.37
C GLU A 267 -1.23 -15.85 1.69
N HIS A 268 -2.51 -16.08 1.38
CA HIS A 268 -2.92 -17.15 0.47
C HIS A 268 -2.87 -16.63 -0.97
N ARG A 269 -1.97 -17.18 -1.78
CA ARG A 269 -1.93 -16.90 -3.22
C ARG A 269 -2.93 -17.79 -3.94
N SER A 270 -4.01 -17.19 -4.40
CA SER A 270 -5.04 -17.85 -5.21
C SER A 270 -5.53 -16.88 -6.29
N LEU A 271 -6.19 -17.41 -7.32
CA LEU A 271 -6.85 -16.57 -8.31
C LEU A 271 -7.93 -15.68 -7.65
N PHE A 272 -8.61 -16.18 -6.61
CA PHE A 272 -9.59 -15.40 -5.83
C PHE A 272 -8.96 -14.20 -5.11
N THR A 273 -7.70 -14.31 -4.70
CA THR A 273 -6.94 -13.20 -4.11
C THR A 273 -6.77 -12.07 -5.12
N MET A 274 -6.51 -12.39 -6.39
CA MET A 274 -6.46 -11.40 -7.47
C MET A 274 -7.83 -10.73 -7.66
N VAL A 275 -8.90 -11.53 -7.71
CA VAL A 275 -10.27 -11.01 -7.88
C VAL A 275 -10.67 -10.08 -6.74
N LEU A 276 -10.38 -10.45 -5.48
CA LEU A 276 -10.65 -9.61 -4.31
C LEU A 276 -9.82 -8.32 -4.31
N ASN A 277 -8.51 -8.41 -4.55
CA ASN A 277 -7.62 -7.25 -4.54
C ASN A 277 -7.99 -6.20 -5.60
N TYR A 278 -8.45 -6.65 -6.78
CA TYR A 278 -8.90 -5.79 -7.87
C TYR A 278 -10.42 -5.66 -7.98
N TYR A 279 -11.16 -6.11 -6.95
CA TYR A 279 -12.62 -6.19 -7.00
C TYR A 279 -13.28 -4.85 -7.37
N ARG A 280 -12.76 -3.73 -6.86
CA ARG A 280 -13.30 -2.39 -7.17
C ARG A 280 -13.24 -2.06 -8.66
N ILE A 281 -12.20 -2.51 -9.37
CA ILE A 281 -12.05 -2.30 -10.80
C ILE A 281 -13.09 -3.15 -11.55
N PHE A 282 -13.20 -4.43 -11.19
CA PHE A 282 -14.21 -5.31 -11.78
C PHE A 282 -15.64 -4.81 -11.52
N GLN A 283 -15.93 -4.39 -10.30
CA GLN A 283 -17.21 -3.79 -9.92
C GLN A 283 -17.51 -2.54 -10.72
N PHE A 284 -16.55 -1.62 -10.84
CA PHE A 284 -16.74 -0.39 -11.61
C PHE A 284 -17.05 -0.71 -13.07
N ASN A 285 -16.23 -1.54 -13.74
CA ASN A 285 -16.43 -1.86 -15.15
C ASN A 285 -17.75 -2.59 -15.42
N ILE A 286 -18.10 -3.58 -14.61
CA ILE A 286 -19.36 -4.31 -14.78
C ILE A 286 -20.55 -3.39 -14.55
N MET A 287 -20.55 -2.60 -13.48
CA MET A 287 -21.63 -1.65 -13.19
C MET A 287 -21.75 -0.56 -14.27
N PHE A 288 -20.62 -0.11 -14.81
CA PHE A 288 -20.60 0.87 -15.89
C PHE A 288 -21.20 0.30 -17.17
N LEU A 289 -20.83 -0.93 -17.54
CA LEU A 289 -21.45 -1.62 -18.68
C LEU A 289 -22.94 -1.86 -18.47
N VAL A 290 -23.37 -2.29 -17.27
CA VAL A 290 -24.79 -2.47 -16.93
C VAL A 290 -25.54 -1.15 -17.07
N LEU A 291 -24.99 -0.04 -16.55
CA LEU A 291 -25.61 1.29 -16.67
C LEU A 291 -25.79 1.70 -18.13
N LEU A 292 -24.76 1.53 -18.96
CA LEU A 292 -24.84 1.84 -20.39
C LEU A 292 -25.84 0.93 -21.12
N THR A 293 -25.93 -0.35 -20.73
CA THR A 293 -26.85 -1.32 -21.33
C THR A 293 -28.30 -0.99 -20.98
N VAL A 294 -28.58 -0.66 -19.72
CA VAL A 294 -29.92 -0.22 -19.28
C VAL A 294 -30.30 1.09 -19.94
N LEU A 295 -29.36 2.04 -20.04
CA LEU A 295 -29.57 3.29 -20.77
C LEU A 295 -29.89 3.02 -22.24
N ALA A 296 -29.12 2.16 -22.90
CA ALA A 296 -29.34 1.83 -24.31
C ALA A 296 -30.66 1.11 -24.54
N PHE A 297 -31.08 0.22 -23.62
CA PHE A 297 -32.41 -0.39 -23.64
C PHE A 297 -33.52 0.66 -23.48
N ALA A 298 -33.43 1.52 -22.47
CA ALA A 298 -34.41 2.57 -22.21
C ALA A 298 -34.56 3.54 -23.40
N VAL A 299 -33.47 3.86 -24.07
CA VAL A 299 -33.49 4.66 -25.30
C VAL A 299 -34.10 3.88 -26.46
N THR A 300 -33.73 2.61 -26.65
CA THR A 300 -34.20 1.78 -27.77
C THR A 300 -35.72 1.60 -27.76
N ILE A 301 -36.32 1.45 -26.58
CA ILE A 301 -37.79 1.29 -26.45
C ILE A 301 -38.55 2.63 -26.43
N SER A 302 -37.84 3.76 -26.50
CA SER A 302 -38.45 5.09 -26.50
C SER A 302 -38.86 5.55 -27.91
N PRO A 303 -39.81 6.49 -28.05
CA PRO A 303 -40.26 7.00 -29.35
C PRO A 303 -39.13 7.56 -30.23
N ASP A 304 -38.10 8.12 -29.60
CA ASP A 304 -36.98 8.75 -30.29
C ASP A 304 -35.77 7.81 -30.46
N GLY A 305 -35.85 6.54 -30.02
CA GLY A 305 -34.73 5.60 -30.02
C GLY A 305 -34.09 5.37 -31.39
N GLY A 306 -34.88 5.45 -32.46
CA GLY A 306 -34.43 5.33 -33.85
C GLY A 306 -33.67 6.54 -34.39
N LYS A 307 -33.70 7.69 -33.70
CA LYS A 307 -33.03 8.92 -34.15
C LYS A 307 -31.51 8.85 -33.90
N SER A 308 -30.74 9.63 -34.66
CA SER A 308 -29.28 9.72 -34.51
C SER A 308 -28.86 10.82 -33.54
N GLY A 309 -27.66 10.67 -32.96
CA GLY A 309 -27.05 11.69 -32.10
C GLY A 309 -27.74 11.82 -30.75
N TRP A 310 -27.81 13.03 -30.20
CA TRP A 310 -28.36 13.28 -28.87
C TRP A 310 -29.89 13.33 -28.81
N VAL A 311 -30.57 13.45 -29.95
CA VAL A 311 -32.05 13.55 -30.02
C VAL A 311 -32.72 12.27 -29.51
N GLN A 312 -32.05 11.12 -29.62
CA GLN A 312 -32.57 9.83 -29.14
C GLN A 312 -32.89 9.81 -27.63
N PHE A 313 -32.28 10.69 -26.84
CA PHE A 313 -32.50 10.78 -25.40
C PHE A 313 -33.69 11.68 -25.03
N GLY A 314 -34.27 12.40 -25.99
CA GLY A 314 -35.25 13.46 -25.73
C GLY A 314 -36.55 12.98 -25.07
N ARG A 315 -36.93 11.72 -25.31
CA ARG A 315 -38.14 11.08 -24.76
C ARG A 315 -37.84 9.81 -23.98
N ILE A 316 -36.66 9.72 -23.37
CA ILE A 316 -36.32 8.60 -22.50
C ILE A 316 -37.29 8.55 -21.32
N GLY A 317 -37.91 7.38 -21.10
CA GLY A 317 -38.96 7.20 -20.09
C GLY A 317 -40.34 6.91 -20.68
N ASP A 318 -40.61 7.41 -21.89
CA ASP A 318 -41.75 6.97 -22.68
C ASP A 318 -41.44 5.62 -23.34
N VAL A 319 -42.46 4.77 -23.52
CA VAL A 319 -42.31 3.44 -24.14
C VAL A 319 -43.18 3.33 -25.38
N VAL A 320 -42.73 2.51 -26.34
CA VAL A 320 -43.45 2.20 -27.58
C VAL A 320 -43.81 0.71 -27.61
N GLU A 321 -44.97 0.39 -28.16
CA GLU A 321 -45.39 -1.00 -28.37
C GLU A 321 -44.33 -1.79 -29.17
N PRO A 322 -44.06 -3.07 -28.82
CA PRO A 322 -44.78 -3.92 -27.86
C PRO A 322 -44.34 -3.76 -26.38
N TYR A 323 -43.43 -2.84 -26.06
CA TYR A 323 -42.88 -2.68 -24.72
C TYR A 323 -43.77 -1.81 -23.83
N THR A 324 -43.74 -2.11 -22.53
CA THR A 324 -44.55 -1.45 -21.51
C THR A 324 -43.67 -0.73 -20.49
N THR A 325 -44.28 0.14 -19.68
CA THR A 325 -43.59 0.83 -18.58
C THR A 325 -43.05 -0.15 -17.54
N ARG A 326 -43.66 -1.34 -17.43
CA ARG A 326 -43.18 -2.46 -16.63
C ARG A 326 -41.80 -2.93 -17.09
N ASP A 327 -41.59 -3.09 -18.40
CA ASP A 327 -40.32 -3.55 -18.96
C ASP A 327 -39.19 -2.53 -18.71
N LEU A 328 -39.52 -1.24 -18.82
CA LEU A 328 -38.61 -0.17 -18.44
C LEU A 328 -38.24 -0.22 -16.95
N LYS A 329 -39.23 -0.40 -16.06
CA LYS A 329 -38.98 -0.54 -14.60
C LYS A 329 -38.10 -1.75 -14.29
N ILE A 330 -38.34 -2.90 -14.93
CA ILE A 330 -37.53 -4.12 -14.79
C ILE A 330 -36.07 -3.85 -15.21
N ALA A 331 -35.87 -3.17 -16.34
CA ALA A 331 -34.53 -2.80 -16.80
C ALA A 331 -33.82 -1.89 -15.79
N VAL A 332 -34.52 -0.92 -15.20
CA VAL A 332 -33.96 -0.06 -14.14
C VAL A 332 -33.60 -0.86 -12.88
N VAL A 333 -34.40 -1.86 -12.49
CA VAL A 333 -34.11 -2.77 -11.35
C VAL A 333 -32.81 -3.55 -11.56
N ALA A 334 -32.39 -3.80 -12.81
CA ALA A 334 -31.13 -4.49 -13.09
C ALA A 334 -29.90 -3.77 -12.53
N ILE A 335 -29.95 -2.44 -12.36
CA ILE A 335 -28.86 -1.64 -11.79
C ILE A 335 -28.63 -1.98 -10.30
N PRO A 336 -29.59 -1.73 -9.37
CA PRO A 336 -29.42 -2.08 -7.96
C PRO A 336 -29.32 -3.59 -7.73
N PHE A 337 -29.94 -4.42 -8.58
CA PHE A 337 -29.75 -5.87 -8.56
C PHE A 337 -28.29 -6.25 -8.81
N SER A 338 -27.68 -5.74 -9.88
CA SER A 338 -26.27 -6.02 -10.20
C SER A 338 -25.35 -5.55 -9.07
N LEU A 339 -25.59 -4.36 -8.52
CA LEU A 339 -24.80 -3.81 -7.43
C LEU A 339 -24.86 -4.70 -6.17
N SER A 340 -26.06 -5.09 -5.76
CA SER A 340 -26.27 -5.95 -4.58
C SER A 340 -25.74 -7.36 -4.77
N LEU A 341 -25.92 -7.94 -5.95
CA LEU A 341 -25.40 -9.26 -6.29
C LEU A 341 -23.87 -9.30 -6.28
N MET A 342 -23.21 -8.31 -6.89
CA MET A 342 -21.75 -8.21 -6.88
C MET A 342 -21.23 -8.01 -5.46
N ALA A 343 -21.84 -7.10 -4.68
CA ALA A 343 -21.46 -6.87 -3.29
C ALA A 343 -21.64 -8.13 -2.42
N PHE A 344 -22.69 -8.91 -2.66
CA PHE A 344 -22.89 -10.21 -2.01
C PHE A 344 -21.79 -11.21 -2.39
N PHE A 345 -21.48 -11.36 -3.69
CA PHE A 345 -20.39 -12.24 -4.14
C PHE A 345 -19.04 -11.85 -3.55
N LYS A 346 -18.77 -10.55 -3.45
CA LYS A 346 -17.59 -10.04 -2.78
C LYS A 346 -17.52 -10.52 -1.32
N CYS A 347 -18.62 -10.38 -0.58
CA CYS A 347 -18.67 -10.82 0.81
C CYS A 347 -18.47 -12.33 0.94
N VAL A 348 -19.05 -13.14 0.05
CA VAL A 348 -18.82 -14.60 0.01
C VAL A 348 -17.35 -14.92 -0.25
N MET A 349 -16.72 -14.23 -1.21
CA MET A 349 -15.29 -14.39 -1.48
C MET A 349 -14.43 -13.97 -0.28
N GLU A 350 -14.79 -12.88 0.42
CA GLU A 350 -14.12 -12.45 1.66
C GLU A 350 -14.21 -13.55 2.74
N VAL A 351 -15.36 -14.23 2.88
CA VAL A 351 -15.51 -15.38 3.80
C VAL A 351 -14.63 -16.54 3.37
N CYS A 352 -14.67 -16.94 2.09
CA CYS A 352 -13.88 -18.05 1.58
C CYS A 352 -12.37 -17.81 1.73
N HIS A 353 -11.92 -16.58 1.46
CA HIS A 353 -10.52 -16.18 1.58
C HIS A 353 -10.09 -16.01 3.05
N GLY A 354 -10.96 -15.41 3.86
CA GLY A 354 -10.70 -15.08 5.27
C GLY A 354 -11.11 -16.16 6.27
N TRP A 355 -11.51 -17.36 5.83
CA TRP A 355 -12.07 -18.39 6.71
C TRP A 355 -11.15 -18.76 7.89
N HIS A 356 -9.85 -18.85 7.62
CA HIS A 356 -8.83 -19.08 8.66
C HIS A 356 -8.77 -17.94 9.69
N LEU A 357 -8.97 -16.69 9.26
CA LEU A 357 -9.02 -15.53 10.15
C LEU A 357 -10.28 -15.53 11.02
N LEU A 358 -11.41 -16.00 10.48
CA LEU A 358 -12.70 -16.09 11.19
C LEU A 358 -12.76 -17.25 12.21
N THR A 359 -11.94 -18.30 12.03
CA THR A 359 -11.99 -19.54 12.83
C THR A 359 -10.81 -19.73 13.78
N SER A 360 -9.83 -18.82 13.77
CA SER A 360 -8.68 -18.88 14.68
C SER A 360 -9.08 -18.67 16.15
N LYS A 361 -8.50 -19.48 17.04
CA LYS A 361 -8.79 -19.47 18.49
C LYS A 361 -7.94 -18.47 19.29
N GLU A 362 -6.97 -17.80 18.66
CA GLU A 362 -6.06 -16.86 19.33
C GLU A 362 -6.67 -15.46 19.44
N SER A 363 -6.58 -14.82 20.61
CA SER A 363 -7.04 -13.43 20.79
C SER A 363 -6.12 -12.48 20.03
N SER A 364 -6.65 -11.76 19.04
CA SER A 364 -5.85 -10.85 18.21
C SER A 364 -6.13 -9.40 18.54
N ALA A 365 -5.06 -8.63 18.74
CA ALA A 365 -5.07 -7.16 18.84
C ALA A 365 -5.21 -6.47 17.46
N THR A 366 -5.05 -7.20 16.35
CA THR A 366 -5.14 -6.68 14.97
C THR A 366 -6.56 -6.81 14.40
N SER A 367 -7.07 -5.76 13.72
CA SER A 367 -8.50 -5.54 13.36
C SER A 367 -9.12 -6.65 12.49
N SER A 368 -8.35 -7.27 11.60
CA SER A 368 -8.85 -8.30 10.66
C SER A 368 -9.27 -9.61 11.33
N ARG A 369 -8.93 -9.81 12.60
CA ARG A 369 -9.33 -10.96 13.44
C ARG A 369 -10.23 -10.55 14.60
N SER A 370 -10.66 -9.29 14.64
CA SER A 370 -11.57 -8.81 15.67
C SER A 370 -12.97 -9.36 15.43
N PHE A 371 -13.70 -9.69 16.50
CA PHE A 371 -15.13 -10.03 16.45
C PHE A 371 -15.94 -8.99 15.65
N THR A 372 -15.50 -7.73 15.68
CA THR A 372 -16.11 -6.62 14.93
C THR A 372 -15.99 -6.73 13.41
N TYR A 373 -14.95 -7.38 12.87
CA TYR A 373 -14.82 -7.64 11.43
C TYR A 373 -15.77 -8.76 11.00
N GLY A 374 -15.81 -9.87 11.74
CA GLY A 374 -16.70 -10.99 11.45
C GLY A 374 -18.18 -10.60 11.51
N SER A 375 -18.58 -9.80 12.50
CA SER A 375 -19.95 -9.28 12.59
C SER A 375 -20.28 -8.30 11.46
N ALA A 376 -19.36 -7.39 11.11
CA ALA A 376 -19.55 -6.48 9.98
C ALA A 376 -19.68 -7.24 8.65
N LEU A 377 -18.89 -8.30 8.44
CA LEU A 377 -19.01 -9.17 7.26
C LEU A 377 -20.36 -9.88 7.22
N ALA A 378 -20.81 -10.45 8.33
CA ALA A 378 -22.13 -11.08 8.42
C ALA A 378 -23.27 -10.09 8.10
N THR A 379 -23.22 -8.87 8.65
CA THR A 379 -24.19 -7.81 8.34
C THR A 379 -24.19 -7.46 6.84
N ARG A 380 -23.01 -7.36 6.21
CA ARG A 380 -22.91 -7.09 4.77
C ARG A 380 -23.46 -8.22 3.92
N ILE A 381 -23.27 -9.48 4.31
CA ILE A 381 -23.83 -10.65 3.62
C ILE A 381 -25.35 -10.61 3.68
N VAL A 382 -25.91 -10.41 4.87
CA VAL A 382 -27.37 -10.34 5.07
C VAL A 382 -27.96 -9.15 4.32
N TRP A 383 -27.32 -7.98 4.39
CA TRP A 383 -27.78 -6.78 3.70
C TRP A 383 -27.77 -6.94 2.18
N ASN A 384 -26.60 -7.24 1.60
CA ASN A 384 -26.47 -7.33 0.14
C ASN A 384 -27.20 -8.56 -0.43
N GLY A 385 -27.17 -9.69 0.28
CA GLY A 385 -27.90 -10.90 -0.12
C GLY A 385 -29.41 -10.72 -0.04
N GLY A 386 -29.92 -10.10 1.02
CA GLY A 386 -31.34 -9.79 1.18
C GLY A 386 -31.86 -8.86 0.08
N PHE A 387 -31.13 -7.78 -0.22
CA PHE A 387 -31.49 -6.88 -1.32
C PHE A 387 -31.32 -7.52 -2.70
N ALA A 388 -30.32 -8.39 -2.91
CA ALA A 388 -30.16 -9.13 -4.16
C ALA A 388 -31.34 -10.07 -4.42
N VAL A 389 -31.83 -10.77 -3.39
CA VAL A 389 -33.04 -11.59 -3.48
C VAL A 389 -34.25 -10.69 -3.77
N LEU A 390 -34.42 -9.59 -3.05
CA LEU A 390 -35.52 -8.64 -3.24
C LEU A 390 -35.56 -8.09 -4.68
N PHE A 391 -34.46 -7.54 -5.19
CA PHE A 391 -34.40 -7.03 -6.57
C PHE A 391 -34.50 -8.16 -7.60
N GLY A 392 -33.97 -9.35 -7.30
CA GLY A 392 -34.13 -10.53 -8.14
C GLY A 392 -35.60 -10.95 -8.27
N THR A 393 -36.37 -10.91 -7.17
CA THR A 393 -37.82 -11.19 -7.22
C THR A 393 -38.60 -10.13 -8.00
N MET A 394 -38.19 -8.86 -7.93
CA MET A 394 -38.77 -7.78 -8.75
C MET A 394 -38.55 -7.96 -10.26
N ILE A 395 -37.50 -8.68 -10.65
CA ILE A 395 -37.24 -9.03 -12.06
C ILE A 395 -37.99 -10.32 -12.43
N TYR A 396 -37.85 -11.36 -11.60
CA TYR A 396 -38.36 -12.70 -11.90
C TYR A 396 -39.88 -12.79 -11.97
N VAL A 397 -40.60 -12.18 -11.02
CA VAL A 397 -42.08 -12.32 -10.97
C VAL A 397 -42.75 -11.65 -12.16
N PRO A 398 -42.45 -10.39 -12.52
CA PRO A 398 -43.05 -9.75 -13.70
C PRO A 398 -42.70 -10.45 -15.02
N LEU A 399 -41.48 -10.99 -15.16
CA LEU A 399 -41.05 -11.68 -16.38
C LEU A 399 -41.73 -13.04 -16.58
N ASN A 400 -41.97 -13.81 -15.51
CA ASN A 400 -42.50 -15.17 -15.62
C ASN A 400 -44.02 -15.27 -15.40
N GLN A 401 -44.62 -14.32 -14.68
CA GLN A 401 -46.05 -14.38 -14.29
C GLN A 401 -46.90 -13.31 -14.95
N ASP A 402 -46.30 -12.41 -15.74
CA ASP A 402 -46.96 -11.27 -16.39
C ASP A 402 -47.84 -10.41 -15.45
N LYS A 403 -47.45 -10.33 -14.18
CA LYS A 403 -48.19 -9.58 -13.15
C LYS A 403 -47.38 -8.38 -12.68
N ASP A 404 -48.05 -7.24 -12.58
CA ASP A 404 -47.52 -6.08 -11.88
C ASP A 404 -47.45 -6.39 -10.38
N THR A 405 -46.32 -6.04 -9.77
CA THR A 405 -46.07 -6.28 -8.35
C THR A 405 -45.96 -4.96 -7.61
N THR A 406 -46.51 -4.90 -6.40
CA THR A 406 -46.38 -3.75 -5.50
C THR A 406 -44.94 -3.45 -5.12
N LEU A 407 -44.04 -4.44 -5.26
CA LEU A 407 -42.59 -4.27 -5.10
C LEU A 407 -42.02 -3.37 -6.20
N LEU A 408 -42.46 -3.54 -7.45
CA LEU A 408 -41.97 -2.77 -8.59
C LEU A 408 -42.37 -1.29 -8.51
N ASP A 409 -43.53 -0.99 -7.92
CA ASP A 409 -43.96 0.40 -7.68
C ASP A 409 -43.15 1.08 -6.58
N ASN A 410 -42.64 0.31 -5.62
CA ASN A 410 -41.75 0.78 -4.56
C ASN A 410 -40.26 0.72 -4.95
N LEU A 411 -39.93 0.66 -6.25
CA LEU A 411 -38.55 0.56 -6.73
C LEU A 411 -37.65 1.68 -6.18
N TYR A 412 -38.01 2.94 -6.42
CA TYR A 412 -37.18 4.08 -6.03
C TYR A 412 -36.92 4.19 -4.52
N PRO A 413 -37.92 4.05 -3.61
CA PRO A 413 -37.64 4.06 -2.18
C PRO A 413 -36.77 2.86 -1.74
N LEU A 414 -36.94 1.68 -2.36
CA LEU A 414 -36.12 0.51 -2.04
C LEU A 414 -34.67 0.65 -2.53
N CYS A 415 -34.45 1.26 -3.70
CA CYS A 415 -33.13 1.66 -4.18
C CYS A 415 -32.46 2.66 -3.21
N GLY A 416 -33.21 3.67 -2.77
CA GLY A 416 -32.74 4.65 -1.80
C GLY A 416 -32.34 3.98 -0.49
N ALA A 417 -33.18 3.10 0.04
CA ALA A 417 -32.90 2.36 1.27
C ALA A 417 -31.62 1.51 1.16
N TYR A 418 -31.37 0.88 0.01
CA TYR A 418 -30.18 0.07 -0.22
C TYR A 418 -28.89 0.90 -0.33
N ILE A 419 -28.91 1.98 -1.12
CA ILE A 419 -27.71 2.76 -1.48
C ILE A 419 -27.33 3.76 -0.39
N LEU A 420 -28.31 4.39 0.27
CA LEU A 420 -28.09 5.53 1.16
C LEU A 420 -27.11 5.23 2.31
N PRO A 421 -27.19 4.10 3.04
CA PRO A 421 -26.25 3.82 4.13
C PRO A 421 -24.79 3.75 3.64
N GLY A 422 -24.55 3.06 2.51
CA GLY A 422 -23.22 2.95 1.92
C GLY A 422 -22.70 4.30 1.40
N LEU A 423 -23.57 5.08 0.76
CA LEU A 423 -23.23 6.41 0.25
C LEU A 423 -22.84 7.37 1.37
N LEU A 424 -23.59 7.40 2.47
CA LEU A 424 -23.29 8.25 3.62
C LEU A 424 -21.92 7.89 4.22
N VAL A 425 -21.63 6.61 4.40
CA VAL A 425 -20.31 6.15 4.88
C VAL A 425 -19.19 6.60 3.92
N LEU A 426 -19.37 6.45 2.60
CA LEU A 426 -18.38 6.87 1.61
C LEU A 426 -18.15 8.38 1.60
N LEU A 427 -19.22 9.17 1.68
CA LEU A 427 -19.13 10.64 1.72
C LEU A 427 -18.44 11.11 3.00
N THR A 428 -18.83 10.58 4.15
CA THR A 428 -18.18 10.93 5.41
C THR A 428 -16.71 10.49 5.39
N GLN A 429 -16.36 9.36 4.75
CA GLN A 429 -14.95 8.93 4.62
C GLN A 429 -14.15 9.88 3.72
N ALA A 430 -14.77 10.39 2.64
CA ALA A 430 -14.11 11.28 1.69
C ALA A 430 -13.81 12.67 2.28
N PHE A 431 -14.73 13.21 3.08
CA PHE A 431 -14.62 14.58 3.61
C PHE A 431 -14.16 14.66 5.07
N ALA A 432 -14.44 13.64 5.87
CA ALA A 432 -14.17 13.60 7.31
C ALA A 432 -13.82 12.18 7.79
N PRO A 433 -12.74 11.56 7.28
CA PRO A 433 -12.38 10.17 7.60
C PRO A 433 -12.22 9.95 9.12
N GLN A 434 -11.78 10.96 9.85
CA GLN A 434 -11.58 10.88 11.31
C GLN A 434 -12.86 10.58 12.10
N LEU A 435 -14.05 10.84 11.54
CA LEU A 435 -15.33 10.58 12.21
C LEU A 435 -15.73 9.09 12.18
N ILE A 436 -15.22 8.34 11.20
CA ILE A 436 -15.64 6.95 10.97
C ILE A 436 -14.50 5.96 11.17
N ASN A 437 -13.25 6.41 11.02
CA ASN A 437 -12.06 5.59 11.25
C ASN A 437 -12.15 4.92 12.64
N GLY A 438 -12.11 3.59 12.67
CA GLY A 438 -12.20 2.74 13.86
C GLY A 438 -13.61 2.28 14.22
N THR A 439 -14.66 2.86 13.64
CA THR A 439 -16.06 2.52 13.95
C THR A 439 -16.56 1.31 13.17
N PHE A 440 -17.70 0.75 13.60
CA PHE A 440 -18.38 -0.31 12.85
C PHE A 440 -18.83 0.17 11.45
N ALA A 441 -19.19 1.45 11.32
CA ALA A 441 -19.66 2.02 10.06
C ALA A 441 -18.56 2.03 8.97
N ALA A 442 -17.30 2.29 9.33
CA ALA A 442 -16.19 2.19 8.37
C ALA A 442 -16.04 0.74 7.86
N LYS A 443 -16.25 -0.24 8.73
CA LYS A 443 -16.19 -1.68 8.41
C LYS A 443 -17.39 -2.16 7.56
N PHE A 444 -18.45 -1.37 7.46
CA PHE A 444 -19.60 -1.64 6.58
C PHE A 444 -19.25 -1.46 5.09
N VAL A 445 -18.27 -0.60 4.76
CA VAL A 445 -17.88 -0.32 3.38
C VAL A 445 -16.43 -0.72 3.08
N ARG A 446 -15.52 -0.63 4.05
CA ARG A 446 -14.09 -0.85 3.87
C ARG A 446 -13.58 -2.10 4.60
N GLU A 447 -12.70 -2.84 3.92
CA GLU A 447 -11.90 -3.92 4.49
C GLU A 447 -10.69 -3.33 5.23
N GLY A 448 -10.56 -3.59 6.53
CA GLY A 448 -9.30 -3.45 7.28
C GLY A 448 -8.77 -2.01 7.47
N GLU A 449 -8.68 -1.57 8.71
CA GLU A 449 -8.07 -0.27 9.07
C GLU A 449 -6.80 -0.40 9.92
N SER A 450 -6.35 -1.61 10.26
CA SER A 450 -5.24 -1.79 11.21
C SER A 450 -3.86 -1.94 10.59
N CYS A 451 -3.65 -1.57 9.34
CA CYS A 451 -2.28 -1.48 8.83
C CYS A 451 -1.73 -0.11 9.21
N TYR A 452 -0.75 -0.07 10.14
CA TYR A 452 -0.01 1.16 10.45
C TYR A 452 0.63 1.76 9.18
N VAL A 453 1.12 0.88 8.29
CA VAL A 453 1.62 1.26 6.97
C VAL A 453 0.47 1.75 6.09
N GLY A 454 0.49 3.03 5.75
CA GLY A 454 -0.52 3.64 4.87
C GLY A 454 -1.56 4.52 5.58
N GLN A 455 -1.53 4.63 6.91
CA GLN A 455 -2.38 5.57 7.63
C GLN A 455 -2.02 7.01 7.26
N ASP A 456 -3.04 7.81 6.93
CA ASP A 456 -2.92 9.22 6.55
C ASP A 456 -1.98 9.53 5.38
N MET A 457 -1.76 8.57 4.47
CA MET A 457 -1.05 8.80 3.19
C MET A 457 -1.89 9.58 2.16
N THR A 458 -2.97 10.24 2.57
CA THR A 458 -3.81 11.01 1.65
C THR A 458 -2.99 12.16 1.06
N PRO A 459 -2.84 12.23 -0.27
CA PRO A 459 -2.08 13.30 -0.89
C PRO A 459 -2.77 14.65 -0.65
N PRO A 460 -2.07 15.79 -0.76
CA PRO A 460 -2.67 17.11 -0.64
C PRO A 460 -3.88 17.27 -1.57
N MET A 461 -4.90 18.02 -1.13
CA MET A 461 -6.17 18.15 -1.86
C MET A 461 -5.98 18.59 -3.32
N SER A 462 -5.00 19.45 -3.62
CA SER A 462 -4.68 19.87 -4.99
C SER A 462 -4.38 18.68 -5.92
N ASN A 463 -3.61 17.70 -5.44
CA ASN A 463 -3.28 16.51 -6.21
C ASN A 463 -4.49 15.57 -6.35
N GLN A 464 -5.33 15.49 -5.31
CA GLN A 464 -6.58 14.74 -5.37
C GLN A 464 -7.54 15.31 -6.42
N VAL A 465 -7.74 16.64 -6.44
CA VAL A 465 -8.61 17.29 -7.43
C VAL A 465 -8.11 17.03 -8.85
N LYS A 466 -6.80 17.19 -9.12
CA LYS A 466 -6.23 16.90 -10.45
C LYS A 466 -6.47 15.45 -10.88
N TYR A 467 -6.26 14.50 -9.96
CA TYR A 467 -6.50 13.09 -10.20
C TYR A 467 -7.98 12.79 -10.48
N ILE A 468 -8.89 13.34 -9.68
CA ILE A 468 -10.34 13.17 -9.85
C ILE A 468 -10.80 13.74 -11.19
N VAL A 469 -10.38 14.95 -11.54
CA VAL A 469 -10.74 15.60 -12.81
C VAL A 469 -10.25 14.77 -14.00
N PHE A 470 -9.01 14.26 -13.94
CA PHE A 470 -8.46 13.37 -14.96
C PHE A 470 -9.37 12.16 -15.21
N TRP A 471 -9.75 11.45 -14.14
CA TRP A 471 -10.58 10.25 -14.27
C TRP A 471 -12.01 10.56 -14.72
N ILE A 472 -12.62 11.65 -14.23
CA ILE A 472 -13.95 12.08 -14.69
C ILE A 472 -13.94 12.34 -16.20
N LEU A 473 -12.94 13.08 -16.70
CA LEU A 473 -12.82 13.37 -18.13
C LEU A 473 -12.63 12.09 -18.95
N LEU A 474 -11.75 11.20 -18.50
CA LEU A 474 -11.50 9.93 -19.17
C LEU A 474 -12.78 9.07 -19.22
N TRP A 475 -13.48 8.92 -18.10
CA TRP A 475 -14.70 8.13 -18.03
C TRP A 475 -15.87 8.74 -18.82
N ILE A 476 -15.96 10.07 -18.97
CA ILE A 476 -16.96 10.70 -19.84
C ILE A 476 -16.70 10.33 -21.30
N VAL A 477 -15.45 10.43 -21.76
CA VAL A 477 -15.09 10.05 -23.13
C VAL A 477 -15.37 8.57 -23.36
N GLU A 478 -14.95 7.73 -22.41
CA GLU A 478 -15.22 6.29 -22.43
C GLU A 478 -16.72 5.97 -22.44
N ALA A 479 -17.54 6.67 -21.65
CA ALA A 479 -19.00 6.51 -21.60
C ALA A 479 -19.62 6.78 -22.97
N ILE A 480 -19.27 7.92 -23.57
CA ILE A 480 -19.80 8.35 -24.86
C ILE A 480 -19.40 7.34 -25.93
N THR A 481 -18.11 7.02 -26.04
CA THR A 481 -17.64 6.12 -27.09
C THR A 481 -18.18 4.70 -26.90
N SER A 482 -18.16 4.17 -25.68
CA SER A 482 -18.69 2.83 -25.39
C SER A 482 -20.18 2.75 -25.65
N TYR A 483 -20.96 3.78 -25.30
CA TYR A 483 -22.39 3.81 -25.60
C TYR A 483 -22.64 3.73 -27.11
N PHE A 484 -22.04 4.64 -27.90
CA PHE A 484 -22.34 4.77 -29.32
C PHE A 484 -21.74 3.65 -30.18
N ILE A 485 -20.51 3.21 -29.88
CA ILE A 485 -19.77 2.25 -30.71
C ILE A 485 -20.01 0.81 -30.25
N LEU A 486 -20.09 0.57 -28.94
CA LEU A 486 -20.11 -0.79 -28.40
C LEU A 486 -21.53 -1.25 -28.03
N VAL A 487 -22.21 -0.52 -27.16
CA VAL A 487 -23.46 -0.98 -26.53
C VAL A 487 -24.67 -0.78 -27.44
N ARG A 488 -24.88 0.43 -27.96
CA ARG A 488 -26.07 0.77 -28.75
C ARG A 488 -26.29 -0.14 -29.97
N PRO A 489 -25.27 -0.46 -30.79
CA PRO A 489 -25.47 -1.31 -31.98
C PRO A 489 -25.92 -2.74 -31.65
N LEU A 490 -25.65 -3.23 -30.43
CA LEU A 490 -26.00 -4.58 -30.00
C LEU A 490 -27.44 -4.68 -29.46
N MET A 491 -28.06 -3.57 -29.07
CA MET A 491 -29.36 -3.60 -28.42
C MET A 491 -30.46 -4.19 -29.31
N LEU A 492 -30.60 -3.69 -30.54
CA LEU A 492 -31.61 -4.19 -31.48
C LEU A 492 -31.40 -5.67 -31.85
N PRO A 493 -30.17 -6.12 -32.21
CA PRO A 493 -29.89 -7.55 -32.39
C PRO A 493 -30.19 -8.39 -31.14
N THR A 494 -29.92 -7.87 -29.95
CA THR A 494 -30.19 -8.60 -28.70
C THR A 494 -31.69 -8.82 -28.50
N LEU A 495 -32.49 -7.77 -28.72
CA LEU A 495 -33.95 -7.85 -28.61
C LEU A 495 -34.55 -8.77 -29.68
N SER A 496 -34.04 -8.73 -30.91
CA SER A 496 -34.52 -9.61 -31.97
C SER A 496 -34.18 -11.07 -31.69
N ILE A 497 -32.95 -11.38 -31.24
CA ILE A 497 -32.56 -12.73 -30.84
C ILE A 497 -33.39 -13.20 -29.65
N TYR A 498 -33.65 -12.33 -28.66
CA TYR A 498 -34.47 -12.71 -27.51
C TYR A 498 -35.92 -13.06 -27.89
N ALA A 499 -36.50 -12.36 -28.87
CA ALA A 499 -37.86 -12.61 -29.35
C ALA A 499 -38.00 -13.84 -30.28
N MET A 500 -36.90 -14.35 -30.85
CA MET A 500 -36.94 -15.50 -31.76
C MET A 500 -37.15 -16.82 -31.02
N THR A 501 -37.98 -17.71 -31.58
CA THR A 501 -38.09 -19.10 -31.14
C THR A 501 -37.14 -19.96 -31.98
N LEU A 502 -35.99 -20.34 -31.42
CA LEU A 502 -34.99 -21.17 -32.09
C LEU A 502 -35.09 -22.62 -31.61
N ASP A 503 -35.09 -23.56 -32.54
CA ASP A 503 -35.07 -25.00 -32.24
C ASP A 503 -33.61 -25.47 -32.15
N TYR A 504 -33.21 -25.96 -30.97
CA TYR A 504 -31.83 -26.32 -30.69
C TYR A 504 -31.65 -27.84 -30.67
N GLN A 505 -30.65 -28.33 -31.41
CA GLN A 505 -30.28 -29.75 -31.34
C GLN A 505 -29.58 -30.14 -30.02
N ASN A 506 -29.03 -29.17 -29.27
CA ASN A 506 -28.33 -29.40 -28.00
C ASN A 506 -28.94 -28.54 -26.88
N SER A 507 -29.26 -29.18 -25.74
CA SER A 507 -29.93 -28.55 -24.58
C SER A 507 -29.11 -27.48 -23.85
N LEU A 508 -27.78 -27.46 -24.02
CA LEU A 508 -26.86 -26.54 -23.34
C LEU A 508 -27.04 -25.06 -23.73
N VAL A 509 -27.72 -24.75 -24.84
CA VAL A 509 -27.92 -23.38 -25.37
C VAL A 509 -29.38 -22.90 -25.23
N SER A 510 -30.26 -23.73 -24.67
CA SER A 510 -31.71 -23.68 -24.92
C SER A 510 -32.54 -22.70 -24.07
N PHE A 511 -31.98 -21.97 -23.10
CA PHE A 511 -32.80 -21.05 -22.29
C PHE A 511 -32.93 -19.69 -22.98
N HIS A 512 -34.04 -19.44 -23.70
CA HIS A 512 -34.36 -18.16 -24.36
C HIS A 512 -33.21 -17.54 -25.18
N ASN A 513 -32.44 -18.37 -25.89
CA ASN A 513 -31.31 -17.92 -26.73
C ASN A 513 -30.19 -17.18 -25.96
N VAL A 514 -30.17 -17.29 -24.62
CA VAL A 514 -29.21 -16.58 -23.76
C VAL A 514 -27.77 -16.91 -24.11
N GLY A 515 -27.46 -18.16 -24.48
CA GLY A 515 -26.12 -18.55 -24.91
C GLY A 515 -25.63 -17.78 -26.15
N ILE A 516 -26.53 -17.53 -27.11
CA ILE A 516 -26.22 -16.73 -28.31
C ILE A 516 -26.03 -15.26 -27.94
N ILE A 517 -26.89 -14.72 -27.07
CA ILE A 517 -26.75 -13.34 -26.58
C ILE A 517 -25.41 -13.17 -25.86
N ILE A 518 -25.02 -14.11 -24.99
CA ILE A 518 -23.71 -14.08 -24.34
C ILE A 518 -22.58 -14.09 -25.38
N ALA A 519 -22.65 -14.96 -26.39
CA ALA A 519 -21.65 -15.03 -27.45
C ALA A 519 -21.54 -13.72 -28.26
N LEU A 520 -22.68 -13.04 -28.50
CA LEU A 520 -22.74 -11.75 -29.18
C LEU A 520 -22.08 -10.63 -28.34
N TRP A 521 -22.32 -10.62 -27.02
CA TRP A 521 -21.80 -9.58 -26.13
C TRP A 521 -20.36 -9.82 -25.67
N LEU A 522 -19.88 -11.06 -25.66
CA LEU A 522 -18.58 -11.42 -25.11
C LEU A 522 -17.40 -10.61 -25.70
N PRO A 523 -17.26 -10.44 -27.03
CA PRO A 523 -16.18 -9.60 -27.58
C PRO A 523 -16.26 -8.14 -27.12
N VAL A 524 -17.48 -7.62 -26.98
CA VAL A 524 -17.72 -6.23 -26.57
C VAL A 524 -17.39 -6.03 -25.09
N VAL A 525 -17.70 -6.99 -24.23
CA VAL A 525 -17.27 -6.98 -22.83
C VAL A 525 -15.74 -6.91 -22.73
N PHE A 526 -15.00 -7.66 -23.55
CA PHE A 526 -13.54 -7.62 -23.55
C PHE A 526 -12.99 -6.26 -24.02
N ILE A 527 -13.53 -5.72 -25.11
CA ILE A 527 -13.12 -4.40 -25.62
C ILE A 527 -13.44 -3.31 -24.60
N PHE A 528 -14.62 -3.36 -23.98
CA PHE A 528 -15.04 -2.41 -22.96
C PHE A 528 -14.08 -2.39 -21.76
N ASN A 529 -13.70 -3.57 -21.23
CA ASN A 529 -12.74 -3.64 -20.13
C ASN A 529 -11.34 -3.13 -20.49
N TYR A 530 -10.97 -3.15 -21.77
CA TYR A 530 -9.70 -2.64 -22.26
C TYR A 530 -9.76 -1.15 -22.68
N ALA A 531 -10.97 -0.60 -22.86
CA ALA A 531 -11.18 0.75 -23.40
C ALA A 531 -10.54 1.84 -22.53
N THR A 532 -10.68 1.75 -21.20
CA THR A 532 -10.05 2.69 -20.26
C THR A 532 -8.54 2.81 -20.48
N GLN A 533 -7.85 1.70 -20.77
CA GLN A 533 -6.40 1.68 -20.99
C GLN A 533 -6.00 2.35 -22.32
N ILE A 534 -6.84 2.22 -23.35
CA ILE A 534 -6.63 2.89 -24.63
C ILE A 534 -6.69 4.42 -24.41
N TYR A 535 -7.75 4.92 -23.78
CA TYR A 535 -7.91 6.35 -23.51
C TYR A 535 -6.83 6.90 -22.58
N PHE A 536 -6.45 6.13 -21.56
CA PHE A 536 -5.35 6.47 -20.67
C PHE A 536 -4.05 6.69 -21.46
N THR A 537 -3.72 5.76 -22.37
CA THR A 537 -2.52 5.84 -23.21
C THR A 537 -2.54 7.07 -24.13
N ILE A 538 -3.70 7.36 -24.74
CA ILE A 538 -3.88 8.55 -25.57
C ILE A 538 -3.69 9.83 -24.76
N PHE A 539 -4.32 9.93 -23.58
CA PHE A 539 -4.21 11.11 -22.71
C PHE A 539 -2.78 11.31 -22.22
N GLN A 540 -2.08 10.23 -21.86
CA GLN A 540 -0.69 10.28 -21.45
C GLN A 540 0.21 10.78 -22.59
N ALA A 541 -0.01 10.32 -23.83
CA ALA A 541 0.73 10.78 -24.99
C ALA A 541 0.48 12.28 -25.28
N LEU A 542 -0.77 12.73 -25.20
CA LEU A 542 -1.13 14.15 -25.39
C LEU A 542 -0.52 15.05 -24.31
N LEU A 543 -0.62 14.65 -23.04
CA LEU A 543 -0.06 15.41 -21.93
C LEU A 543 1.47 15.47 -22.01
N GLY A 544 2.12 14.34 -22.32
CA GLY A 544 3.57 14.29 -22.54
C GLY A 544 4.01 15.18 -23.69
N GLY A 545 3.25 15.21 -24.79
CA GLY A 545 3.48 16.14 -25.90
C GLY A 545 3.36 17.60 -25.49
N PHE A 546 2.32 17.95 -24.73
CA PHE A 546 2.12 19.32 -24.23
C PHE A 546 3.24 19.76 -23.27
N GLN A 547 3.63 18.89 -22.33
CA GLN A 547 4.73 19.15 -21.40
C GLN A 547 6.10 19.21 -22.08
N GLY A 548 6.29 18.54 -23.22
CA GLY A 548 7.51 18.65 -24.00
C GLY A 548 7.62 19.94 -24.82
N ILE A 549 6.49 20.64 -25.05
CA ILE A 549 6.43 21.92 -25.78
C ILE A 549 6.59 23.11 -24.82
N LEU A 550 6.06 23.01 -23.60
CA LEU A 550 6.27 23.96 -22.51
C LEU A 550 7.71 23.89 -21.97
#